data_AF-A0A2G6TLC5-F1
#
_entry.id   AF-A0A2G6TLC5-F1
#
_cell.length_a   1.000
_cell.length_b   1.000
_cell.length_c   1.000
_cell.angle_alpha   90.00
_cell.angle_beta   90.00
_cell.angle_gamma   90.00
#
_symmetry.space_group_name_H-M   'P 1'
#
loop_
_entity.id
_entity.type
_entity.pdbx_description
1 polymer ?
#
loop_
_entity_poly.entity_id
_entity_poly.type
_entity_poly.pdbx_seq_one_letter_code
_entity_poly.pdbx_strand_id
1 'polypeptide(L)'
;MKKIKKRTLLNTSVILCVIVFLIPFFLKDDSDTLLTTISVSFTAMGATATLITLFIAIFLYERFGLESRFVNNQTDKVLELVDELKGKMFRGVTNNGTYLFGTNRDKLKFIKEFSEFKEDDKEKIVLISLEDYNDCWDKILEISRSYWLPKIIKEKISFLNLIMVNETENPLNDEYVRLKFGKEVAGEWLITLPKFTFLEFIDHLDSLSSSIEEWLKQHSDLTIDFKLEEPEKQSS
;
A
#
# COMPACT_ATOMS: atom_id res chain seq x y z
N MET A 1 -4.07 3.77 -20.41
CA MET A 1 -5.16 4.48 -21.12
C MET A 1 -4.98 5.99 -21.02
N LYS A 2 -5.00 6.73 -22.13
CA LYS A 2 -4.90 8.21 -22.12
C LYS A 2 -6.11 8.81 -21.40
N LYS A 3 -5.89 9.69 -20.42
CA LYS A 3 -6.95 10.50 -19.77
C LYS A 3 -7.63 11.38 -20.83
N ILE A 4 -8.76 10.93 -21.37
CA ILE A 4 -9.61 11.78 -22.22
C ILE A 4 -10.15 12.90 -21.32
N LYS A 5 -9.81 14.16 -21.62
CA LYS A 5 -10.31 15.31 -20.86
C LYS A 5 -11.84 15.36 -20.99
N LYS A 6 -12.56 15.58 -19.88
CA LYS A 6 -14.04 15.65 -19.82
C LYS A 6 -14.65 16.50 -20.95
N ARG A 7 -13.98 17.62 -21.29
CA ARG A 7 -14.39 18.56 -22.34
C ARG A 7 -14.35 17.94 -23.75
N THR A 8 -13.39 17.06 -24.01
CA THR A 8 -13.25 16.35 -25.28
C THR A 8 -14.38 15.33 -25.45
N LEU A 9 -14.71 14.58 -24.40
CA LEU A 9 -15.74 13.54 -24.44
C LEU A 9 -17.15 14.14 -24.68
N LEU A 10 -17.44 15.27 -24.05
CA LEU A 10 -18.69 16.01 -24.23
C LEU A 10 -18.82 16.55 -25.66
N ASN A 11 -17.76 17.20 -26.18
CA ASN A 11 -17.76 17.71 -27.56
C ASN A 11 -17.93 16.59 -28.59
N THR A 12 -17.27 15.45 -28.39
CA THR A 12 -17.37 14.30 -29.31
C THR A 12 -18.77 13.69 -29.32
N SER A 13 -19.42 13.62 -28.14
CA SER A 13 -20.79 13.09 -28.01
C SER A 13 -21.82 13.99 -28.70
N VAL A 14 -21.69 15.31 -28.55
CA VAL A 14 -22.58 16.28 -29.23
C VAL A 14 -22.42 16.19 -30.75
N ILE A 15 -21.19 16.12 -31.24
CA ILE A 15 -20.90 15.98 -32.68
C ILE A 15 -21.52 14.69 -33.24
N LEU A 16 -21.42 13.57 -32.51
CA LEU A 16 -22.02 12.29 -32.91
C LEU A 16 -23.55 12.40 -33.06
N CYS A 17 -24.24 13.02 -32.09
CA CYS A 17 -25.68 13.21 -32.17
C CYS A 17 -26.10 14.08 -33.36
N VAL A 18 -25.34 15.13 -33.66
CA VAL A 18 -25.59 16.00 -34.83
C VAL A 18 -25.40 15.23 -36.14
N ILE A 19 -24.34 14.40 -36.25
CA ILE A 19 -24.11 13.58 -37.43
C ILE A 19 -25.26 12.58 -37.62
N VAL A 20 -25.66 11.86 -36.57
CA VAL A 20 -26.75 10.87 -36.66
C VAL A 20 -28.09 11.51 -37.01
N PHE A 21 -28.34 12.73 -36.54
CA PHE A 21 -29.54 13.48 -36.90
C PHE A 21 -29.59 13.84 -38.40
N LEU A 22 -28.43 14.11 -39.01
CA LEU A 22 -28.33 14.51 -40.42
C LEU A 22 -28.33 13.32 -41.38
N ILE A 23 -27.90 12.13 -40.97
CA ILE A 23 -27.82 10.93 -41.83
C ILE A 23 -29.13 10.64 -42.59
N PRO A 24 -30.33 10.66 -41.96
CA PRO A 24 -31.58 10.37 -42.65
C PRO A 24 -31.93 11.38 -43.74
N PHE A 25 -31.42 12.62 -43.68
CA PHE A 25 -31.62 13.61 -44.74
C PHE A 25 -30.83 13.30 -46.01
N PHE A 26 -29.69 12.60 -45.88
CA PHE A 26 -28.89 12.15 -47.02
C PHE A 26 -29.37 10.81 -47.59
N LEU A 27 -30.08 10.01 -46.80
CA LEU A 27 -30.62 8.70 -47.19
C LEU A 27 -32.11 8.75 -47.57
N LYS A 28 -32.69 9.94 -47.66
CA LYS A 28 -34.09 10.16 -48.00
C LYS A 28 -34.34 9.78 -49.47
N ASP A 29 -35.37 8.97 -49.72
CA ASP A 29 -35.91 8.75 -51.07
C ASP A 29 -36.91 9.84 -51.48
N ASP A 30 -37.08 10.07 -52.79
CA ASP A 30 -37.96 11.13 -53.33
C ASP A 30 -39.42 10.98 -52.91
N SER A 31 -39.86 9.78 -52.55
CA SER A 31 -41.21 9.47 -52.06
C SER A 31 -41.44 9.83 -50.59
N ASP A 32 -40.39 10.11 -49.81
CA ASP A 32 -40.52 10.33 -48.38
C ASP A 32 -40.96 11.76 -48.06
N THR A 33 -41.91 11.90 -47.15
CA THR A 33 -42.31 13.22 -46.65
C THR A 33 -41.26 13.78 -45.69
N LEU A 34 -41.16 15.11 -45.61
CA LEU A 34 -40.25 15.76 -44.65
C LEU A 34 -40.56 15.36 -43.20
N LEU A 35 -41.84 15.16 -42.88
CA LEU A 35 -42.28 14.76 -41.54
C LEU A 35 -41.73 13.38 -41.15
N THR A 36 -41.77 12.42 -42.07
CA THR A 36 -41.22 11.07 -41.86
C THR A 36 -39.71 11.09 -41.67
N THR A 37 -38.97 11.86 -42.47
CA THR A 37 -37.51 11.98 -42.33
C THR A 37 -37.12 12.59 -40.98
N ILE A 38 -37.82 13.65 -40.53
CA ILE A 38 -37.60 14.29 -39.23
C ILE A 38 -37.86 13.31 -38.07
N SER A 39 -38.95 12.53 -38.15
CA SER A 39 -39.29 11.53 -37.13
C SER A 39 -38.22 10.45 -37.01
N VAL A 40 -37.68 9.97 -38.14
CA VAL A 40 -36.58 8.99 -38.16
C VAL A 40 -35.31 9.59 -37.57
N SER A 41 -34.96 10.85 -37.89
CA SER A 41 -33.82 11.56 -37.29
C SER A 41 -33.93 11.70 -35.77
N PHE A 42 -35.10 12.05 -35.24
CA PHE A 42 -35.30 12.12 -33.79
C PHE A 42 -35.20 10.74 -33.13
N THR A 43 -35.70 9.69 -33.78
CA THR A 43 -35.60 8.32 -33.29
C THR A 43 -34.15 7.84 -33.27
N ALA A 44 -33.39 8.07 -34.34
CA ALA A 44 -31.98 7.72 -34.45
C ALA A 44 -31.12 8.50 -33.44
N MET A 45 -31.41 9.79 -33.25
CA MET A 45 -30.77 10.61 -32.22
C MET A 45 -31.10 10.10 -30.81
N GLY A 46 -32.35 9.75 -30.54
CA GLY A 46 -32.77 9.17 -29.25
C GLY A 46 -32.09 7.83 -28.94
N ALA A 47 -32.01 6.94 -29.93
CA ALA A 47 -31.30 5.67 -29.82
C ALA A 47 -29.79 5.86 -29.58
N THR A 48 -29.18 6.84 -30.25
CA THR A 48 -27.76 7.17 -30.06
C THR A 48 -27.51 7.77 -28.69
N ALA A 49 -28.38 8.69 -28.24
CA ALA A 49 -28.28 9.31 -26.93
C ALA A 49 -28.38 8.27 -25.80
N THR A 50 -29.33 7.33 -25.88
CA THR A 50 -29.48 6.24 -24.90
C THR A 50 -28.25 5.32 -24.88
N LEU A 51 -27.68 5.02 -26.05
CA LEU A 51 -26.45 4.24 -26.15
C LEU A 51 -25.25 4.98 -25.52
N ILE A 52 -25.10 6.29 -25.75
CA ILE A 52 -24.10 7.12 -25.08
C ILE A 52 -24.31 7.11 -23.56
N THR A 53 -25.55 7.26 -23.09
CA THR A 53 -25.88 7.21 -21.65
C THR A 53 -25.49 5.87 -21.04
N LEU A 54 -25.73 4.75 -21.73
CA LEU A 54 -25.31 3.43 -21.29
C LEU A 54 -23.78 3.33 -21.16
N PHE A 55 -23.02 3.82 -22.15
CA PHE A 55 -21.56 3.87 -22.06
C PHE A 55 -21.09 4.71 -20.87
N ILE A 56 -21.69 5.88 -20.65
CA ILE A 56 -21.37 6.72 -19.48
C ILE A 56 -21.67 5.96 -18.19
N ALA A 57 -22.81 5.28 -18.08
CA ALA A 57 -23.17 4.50 -16.91
C ALA A 57 -22.17 3.36 -16.65
N ILE A 58 -21.74 2.63 -17.68
CA ILE A 58 -20.71 1.60 -17.58
C ILE A 58 -19.38 2.20 -17.09
N PHE A 59 -18.93 3.31 -17.69
CA PHE A 59 -17.69 3.98 -17.25
C PHE A 59 -17.77 4.51 -15.82
N LEU A 60 -18.93 5.02 -15.41
CA LEU A 60 -19.15 5.45 -14.03
C LEU A 60 -19.15 4.24 -13.09
N TYR A 61 -19.74 3.11 -13.47
CA TYR A 61 -19.74 1.89 -12.68
C TYR A 61 -18.34 1.28 -12.53
N GLU A 62 -17.55 1.22 -13.61
CA GLU A 62 -16.17 0.74 -13.53
C GLU A 62 -15.34 1.62 -12.58
N ARG A 63 -15.43 2.94 -12.76
CA ARG A 63 -14.61 3.90 -12.01
C ARG A 63 -15.04 4.09 -10.56
N PHE A 64 -16.34 4.19 -10.30
CA PHE A 64 -16.85 4.47 -8.95
C PHE A 64 -17.33 3.20 -8.23
N GLY A 65 -17.63 2.13 -8.96
CA GLY A 65 -18.01 0.84 -8.38
C GLY A 65 -16.80 -0.05 -8.15
N LEU A 66 -16.14 -0.49 -9.23
CA LEU A 66 -15.08 -1.50 -9.14
C LEU A 66 -13.75 -0.93 -8.64
N GLU A 67 -13.25 0.14 -9.25
CA GLU A 67 -11.97 0.75 -8.84
C GLU A 67 -12.05 1.28 -7.40
N SER A 68 -13.13 1.96 -7.02
CA SER A 68 -13.30 2.44 -5.65
C SER A 68 -13.35 1.30 -4.63
N ARG A 69 -14.08 0.21 -4.91
CA ARG A 69 -14.11 -0.96 -4.00
C ARG A 69 -12.74 -1.62 -3.90
N PHE A 70 -12.02 -1.71 -5.02
CA PHE A 70 -10.67 -2.24 -5.04
C PHE A 70 -9.75 -1.41 -4.15
N VAL A 71 -9.71 -0.09 -4.35
CA VAL A 71 -8.90 0.83 -3.53
C VAL A 71 -9.30 0.76 -2.06
N ASN A 72 -10.60 0.72 -1.74
CA ASN A 72 -11.07 0.59 -0.36
C ASN A 72 -10.55 -0.71 0.29
N ASN A 73 -10.69 -1.86 -0.38
CA ASN A 73 -10.16 -3.12 0.14
C ASN A 73 -8.64 -3.10 0.33
N GLN A 74 -7.90 -2.42 -0.56
CA GLN A 74 -6.46 -2.23 -0.38
C GLN A 74 -6.17 -1.35 0.82
N THR A 75 -6.90 -0.24 0.98
CA THR A 75 -6.77 0.69 2.12
C THR A 75 -7.04 -0.03 3.44
N ASP A 76 -8.13 -0.81 3.54
CA ASP A 76 -8.44 -1.60 4.72
C ASP A 76 -7.29 -2.54 5.08
N LYS A 77 -6.69 -3.20 4.07
CA LYS A 77 -5.59 -4.13 4.30
C LYS A 77 -4.27 -3.43 4.66
N VAL A 78 -4.04 -2.22 4.16
CA VAL A 78 -2.91 -1.39 4.57
C VAL A 78 -3.11 -0.86 5.99
N LEU A 79 -4.33 -0.50 6.38
CA LEU A 79 -4.65 -0.09 7.75
C LEU A 79 -4.47 -1.25 8.74
N GLU A 80 -4.92 -2.44 8.38
CA GLU A 80 -4.67 -3.66 9.17
C GLU A 80 -3.15 -3.91 9.37
N LEU A 81 -2.34 -3.70 8.31
CA LEU A 81 -0.88 -3.77 8.43
C LEU A 81 -0.31 -2.69 9.37
N VAL A 82 -0.84 -1.46 9.28
CA VAL A 82 -0.43 -0.36 10.16
C VAL A 82 -0.75 -0.67 11.61
N ASP A 83 -1.94 -1.20 11.90
CA ASP A 83 -2.35 -1.55 13.25
C ASP A 83 -1.44 -2.62 13.85
N GLU A 84 -1.06 -3.63 13.07
CA GLU A 84 -0.10 -4.65 13.52
C GLU A 84 1.33 -4.09 13.66
N LEU A 85 1.75 -3.14 12.82
CA LEU A 85 3.06 -2.49 12.99
C LEU A 85 3.08 -1.52 14.17
N LYS A 86 1.97 -0.84 14.44
CA LYS A 86 1.87 0.23 15.44
C LYS A 86 2.09 -0.35 16.84
N GLY A 87 2.93 0.33 17.62
CA GLY A 87 3.23 -0.07 19.00
C GLY A 87 4.24 -1.21 19.16
N LYS A 88 4.69 -1.86 18.07
CA LYS A 88 5.81 -2.81 18.15
C LYS A 88 7.09 -2.10 18.55
N MET A 89 7.78 -2.67 19.55
CA MET A 89 9.03 -2.18 20.12
C MET A 89 10.09 -3.28 20.02
N PHE A 90 11.30 -2.89 19.65
CA PHE A 90 12.43 -3.76 19.39
C PHE A 90 13.60 -3.35 20.27
N ARG A 91 14.39 -4.35 20.70
CA ARG A 91 15.63 -4.13 21.45
C ARG A 91 16.78 -4.75 20.69
N GLY A 92 17.71 -3.93 20.22
CA GLY A 92 19.00 -4.38 19.68
C GLY A 92 20.03 -4.44 20.79
N VAL A 93 20.41 -5.64 21.21
CA VAL A 93 21.39 -5.85 22.28
C VAL A 93 22.76 -6.10 21.68
N THR A 94 23.71 -5.21 21.98
CA THR A 94 25.14 -5.31 21.61
C THR A 94 25.98 -5.40 22.88
N ASN A 95 27.29 -5.60 22.75
CA ASN A 95 28.22 -5.50 23.88
C ASN A 95 28.40 -4.05 24.37
N ASN A 96 28.12 -3.08 23.51
CA ASN A 96 28.24 -1.65 23.81
C ASN A 96 27.01 -1.08 24.53
N GLY A 97 25.85 -1.72 24.40
CA GLY A 97 24.62 -1.23 24.99
C GLY A 97 23.36 -1.91 24.44
N THR A 98 22.21 -1.32 24.74
CA THR A 98 20.91 -1.78 24.23
C THR A 98 20.18 -0.62 23.57
N TYR A 99 19.84 -0.80 22.30
CA TYR A 99 19.09 0.16 21.50
C TYR A 99 17.60 -0.16 21.54
N LEU A 100 16.76 0.83 21.86
CA LEU A 100 15.30 0.67 21.88
C LEU A 100 14.67 1.46 20.73
N PHE A 101 14.01 0.77 19.81
CA PHE A 101 13.31 1.38 18.68
C PHE A 101 11.96 0.73 18.44
N GLY A 102 11.20 1.29 17.51
CA GLY A 102 9.97 0.67 17.04
C GLY A 102 9.85 0.85 15.53
N THR A 103 8.70 0.51 14.99
CA THR A 103 8.36 0.68 13.57
C THR A 103 8.08 2.13 13.18
N ASN A 104 7.85 3.02 14.15
CA ASN A 104 7.58 4.44 13.89
C ASN A 104 8.82 5.13 13.29
N ARG A 105 8.62 5.85 12.17
CA ARG A 105 9.67 6.59 11.47
C ARG A 105 10.44 7.58 12.33
N ASP A 106 9.78 8.29 13.23
CA ASP A 106 10.46 9.25 14.12
C ASP A 106 11.41 8.52 15.07
N LYS A 107 11.03 7.32 15.55
CA LYS A 107 11.91 6.49 16.37
C LYS A 107 13.06 5.90 15.54
N LEU A 108 12.80 5.48 14.30
CA LEU A 108 13.83 4.95 13.40
C LEU A 108 14.85 6.02 13.01
N LYS A 109 14.40 7.23 12.68
CA LYS A 109 15.28 8.38 12.43
C LYS A 109 16.08 8.74 13.67
N PHE A 110 15.42 8.80 14.83
CA PHE A 110 16.09 9.11 16.09
C PHE A 110 17.25 8.15 16.36
N ILE A 111 17.06 6.83 16.19
CA ILE A 111 18.14 5.85 16.35
C ILE A 111 19.30 6.12 15.39
N LYS A 112 19.02 6.40 14.11
CA LYS A 112 20.06 6.65 13.11
C LYS A 112 20.89 7.89 13.43
N GLU A 113 20.27 8.89 14.04
CA GLU A 113 20.88 10.19 14.39
C GLU A 113 21.42 10.23 15.83
N PHE A 114 21.16 9.20 16.65
CA PHE A 114 21.57 9.15 18.04
C PHE A 114 23.09 9.04 18.14
N SER A 115 23.72 9.92 18.92
CA SER A 115 25.18 9.99 19.06
C SER A 115 25.82 8.70 19.57
N GLU A 116 25.08 7.93 20.33
CA GLU A 116 25.51 6.67 20.92
C GLU A 116 25.25 5.47 20.01
N PHE A 117 24.62 5.66 18.83
CA PHE A 117 24.54 4.65 17.79
C PHE A 117 25.88 4.55 17.05
N LYS A 118 26.82 3.87 17.72
CA LYS A 118 28.21 3.73 17.28
C LYS A 118 28.28 3.08 15.90
N GLU A 119 29.18 3.57 15.04
CA GLU A 119 29.43 3.00 13.70
C GLU A 119 29.72 1.50 13.76
N ASP A 120 30.50 1.06 14.75
CA ASP A 120 30.83 -0.36 14.93
C ASP A 120 29.59 -1.24 15.17
N ASP A 121 28.53 -0.70 15.78
CA ASP A 121 27.29 -1.45 16.02
C ASP A 121 26.37 -1.49 14.79
N LYS A 122 26.55 -0.58 13.82
CA LYS A 122 25.73 -0.49 12.59
C LYS A 122 25.96 -1.67 11.65
N GLU A 123 27.22 -2.07 11.53
CA GLU A 123 27.69 -3.13 10.62
C GLU A 123 27.53 -4.54 11.20
N LYS A 124 27.16 -4.65 12.48
CA LYS A 124 26.96 -5.95 13.15
C LYS A 124 25.78 -6.70 12.53
N ILE A 125 25.96 -8.01 12.39
CA ILE A 125 24.96 -8.89 11.77
C ILE A 125 23.82 -9.13 12.76
N VAL A 126 22.59 -9.04 12.27
CA VAL A 126 21.39 -9.30 13.05
C VAL A 126 21.25 -10.80 13.36
N LEU A 127 21.10 -11.10 14.66
CA LEU A 127 20.65 -12.38 15.18
C LEU A 127 19.22 -12.27 15.69
N ILE A 128 18.42 -13.28 15.40
CA ILE A 128 17.04 -13.40 15.87
C ILE A 128 16.83 -14.76 16.54
N SER A 129 15.90 -14.83 17.49
CA SER A 129 15.31 -16.10 17.91
C SER A 129 14.10 -16.40 17.01
N LEU A 130 13.96 -17.63 16.50
CA LEU A 130 12.80 -18.00 15.68
C LEU A 130 11.47 -17.85 16.42
N GLU A 131 11.45 -18.15 17.71
CA GLU A 131 10.24 -18.08 18.53
C GLU A 131 9.79 -16.62 18.67
N ASP A 132 10.70 -15.73 19.08
CA ASP A 132 10.44 -14.29 19.20
C ASP A 132 10.15 -13.65 17.83
N TYR A 133 10.77 -14.17 16.76
CA TYR A 133 10.51 -13.73 15.40
C TYR A 133 9.10 -14.08 14.94
N ASN A 134 8.69 -15.34 15.06
CA ASN A 134 7.37 -15.80 14.65
C ASN A 134 6.29 -15.09 15.47
N ASP A 135 6.45 -15.02 16.80
CA ASP A 135 5.52 -14.31 17.68
C ASP A 135 5.36 -12.84 17.29
N CYS A 136 6.44 -12.19 16.86
CA CYS A 136 6.39 -10.80 16.44
C CYS A 136 5.80 -10.62 15.04
N TRP A 137 6.11 -11.48 14.08
CA TRP A 137 5.88 -11.21 12.66
C TRP A 137 4.80 -12.07 12.00
N ASP A 138 4.28 -13.12 12.63
CA ASP A 138 3.38 -14.09 11.99
C ASP A 138 2.16 -13.42 11.34
N LYS A 139 1.44 -12.57 12.07
CA LYS A 139 0.30 -11.80 11.52
C LYS A 139 0.71 -10.86 10.39
N ILE A 140 1.87 -10.23 10.50
CA ILE A 140 2.38 -9.32 9.47
C ILE A 140 2.71 -10.10 8.19
N LEU A 141 3.27 -11.31 8.34
CA LEU A 141 3.53 -12.23 7.24
C LEU A 141 2.23 -12.76 6.64
N GLU A 142 1.19 -13.01 7.44
CA GLU A 142 -0.15 -13.35 6.94
C GLU A 142 -0.73 -12.23 6.09
N ILE A 143 -0.69 -10.99 6.58
CA ILE A 143 -1.14 -9.80 5.84
C ILE A 143 -0.34 -9.62 4.55
N SER A 144 0.97 -9.87 4.58
CA SER A 144 1.84 -9.76 3.40
C SER A 144 1.40 -10.67 2.24
N ARG A 145 0.80 -11.82 2.56
CA ARG A 145 0.30 -12.80 1.58
C ARG A 145 -1.06 -12.43 1.00
N SER A 146 -1.78 -11.50 1.63
CA SER A 146 -3.11 -11.07 1.16
C SER A 146 -3.06 -10.53 -0.27
N TYR A 147 -3.99 -10.97 -1.12
CA TYR A 147 -4.14 -10.44 -2.48
C TYR A 147 -4.34 -8.91 -2.49
N TRP A 148 -5.00 -8.39 -1.45
CA TRP A 148 -5.38 -6.98 -1.34
C TRP A 148 -4.23 -6.07 -0.92
N LEU A 149 -3.11 -6.59 -0.41
CA LEU A 149 -1.99 -5.72 -0.04
C LEU A 149 -1.31 -5.16 -1.31
N PRO A 150 -1.10 -3.83 -1.42
CA PRO A 150 -0.47 -3.21 -2.58
C PRO A 150 0.91 -3.80 -2.86
N LYS A 151 1.21 -4.02 -4.15
CA LYS A 151 2.47 -4.63 -4.59
C LYS A 151 3.70 -3.90 -4.05
N ILE A 152 3.67 -2.57 -4.04
CA ILE A 152 4.79 -1.75 -3.55
C ILE A 152 5.09 -2.03 -2.06
N ILE A 153 4.05 -2.23 -1.24
CA ILE A 153 4.20 -2.55 0.19
C ILE A 153 4.66 -4.02 0.34
N LYS A 154 4.12 -4.94 -0.46
CA LYS A 154 4.57 -6.34 -0.50
C LYS A 154 6.05 -6.49 -0.81
N GLU A 155 6.56 -5.71 -1.75
CA GLU A 155 7.99 -5.73 -2.09
C GLU A 155 8.82 -5.24 -0.89
N LYS A 156 8.35 -4.22 -0.16
CA LYS A 156 9.06 -3.65 0.99
C LYS A 156 8.99 -4.48 2.25
N ILE A 157 7.96 -5.29 2.45
CA ILE A 157 7.85 -6.19 3.60
C ILE A 157 8.62 -7.52 3.40
N SER A 158 9.03 -7.80 2.16
CA SER A 158 9.62 -9.08 1.78
C SER A 158 10.91 -9.44 2.53
N PHE A 159 11.64 -8.48 3.10
CA PHE A 159 12.81 -8.73 3.93
C PHE A 159 12.49 -9.52 5.22
N LEU A 160 11.22 -9.53 5.63
CA LEU A 160 10.73 -10.38 6.72
C LEU A 160 10.45 -11.83 6.29
N ASN A 161 10.50 -12.16 4.99
CA ASN A 161 10.37 -13.56 4.58
C ASN A 161 11.73 -14.25 4.71
N LEU A 162 11.97 -14.86 5.87
CA LEU A 162 13.16 -15.66 6.12
C LEU A 162 13.15 -16.90 5.21
N ILE A 163 14.17 -17.03 4.37
CA ILE A 163 14.31 -18.18 3.45
C ILE A 163 14.97 -19.36 4.16
N MET A 164 15.97 -19.04 4.98
CA MET A 164 16.76 -20.01 5.74
C MET A 164 17.31 -19.33 6.99
N VAL A 165 17.59 -20.12 8.01
CA VAL A 165 18.24 -19.70 9.24
C VAL A 165 19.38 -20.65 9.55
N ASN A 166 20.49 -20.11 10.05
CA ASN A 166 21.64 -20.89 10.48
C ASN A 166 21.88 -20.67 11.96
N GLU A 167 22.15 -21.75 12.70
CA GLU A 167 22.65 -21.67 14.06
C GLU A 167 23.99 -20.92 14.09
N THR A 168 24.19 -20.14 15.15
CA THR A 168 25.48 -19.51 15.43
C THR A 168 26.15 -20.20 16.60
N GLU A 169 27.40 -20.61 16.42
CA GLU A 169 28.19 -21.29 17.46
C GLU A 169 28.52 -20.34 18.63
N ASN A 170 28.55 -19.02 18.40
CA ASN A 170 28.85 -18.03 19.43
C ASN A 170 27.96 -16.77 19.32
N PRO A 171 26.72 -16.81 19.84
CA PRO A 171 25.77 -15.68 19.77
C PRO A 171 26.12 -14.49 20.65
N LEU A 172 27.19 -14.59 21.44
CA LEU A 172 27.73 -13.55 22.30
C LEU A 172 28.94 -12.84 21.68
N ASN A 173 29.34 -13.23 20.46
CA ASN A 173 30.41 -12.56 19.73
C ASN A 173 30.06 -11.08 19.44
N ASP A 174 31.07 -10.22 19.40
CA ASP A 174 30.92 -8.79 19.15
C ASP A 174 30.50 -8.46 17.72
N GLU A 175 30.56 -9.41 16.79
CA GLU A 175 30.11 -9.25 15.40
C GLU A 175 28.58 -9.19 15.25
N TYR A 176 27.83 -9.46 16.33
CA TYR A 176 26.39 -9.65 16.28
C TYR A 176 25.59 -8.61 17.08
N VAL A 177 24.42 -8.26 16.55
CA VAL A 177 23.35 -7.58 17.29
C VAL A 177 22.21 -8.57 17.48
N ARG A 178 21.82 -8.79 18.72
CA ARG A 178 20.65 -9.63 19.03
C ARG A 178 19.39 -8.78 19.05
N LEU A 179 18.47 -9.05 18.13
CA LEU A 179 17.16 -8.41 18.11
C LEU A 179 16.19 -9.18 19.00
N LYS A 180 15.58 -8.46 19.96
CA LYS A 180 14.49 -8.93 20.81
C LYS A 180 13.23 -8.14 20.50
N PHE A 181 12.11 -8.83 20.30
CA PHE A 181 10.83 -8.27 19.87
C PHE A 181 9.78 -8.24 20.99
N GLY A 182 9.99 -8.97 22.09
CA GLY A 182 9.05 -8.99 23.20
C GLY A 182 9.65 -9.48 24.53
N LYS A 183 9.07 -10.58 25.04
CA LYS A 183 9.54 -11.25 26.27
C LYS A 183 10.87 -11.94 25.98
N GLU A 184 11.69 -12.06 27.00
CA GLU A 184 12.95 -12.78 26.88
C GLU A 184 12.65 -14.27 26.75
N VAL A 185 12.62 -14.75 25.51
CA VAL A 185 12.43 -16.16 25.21
C VAL A 185 13.81 -16.82 25.23
N ALA A 186 13.96 -17.87 26.04
CA ALA A 186 15.15 -18.70 26.01
C ALA A 186 15.11 -19.53 24.71
N GLY A 187 16.00 -19.23 23.77
CA GLY A 187 16.01 -19.90 22.47
C GLY A 187 17.35 -19.77 21.76
N GLU A 188 17.51 -20.57 20.72
CA GLU A 188 18.67 -20.53 19.84
C GLU A 188 18.68 -19.22 19.04
N TRP A 189 19.83 -18.55 19.06
CA TRP A 189 20.06 -17.36 18.26
C TRP A 189 20.51 -17.78 16.87
N LEU A 190 19.79 -17.35 15.86
CA LEU A 190 20.04 -17.73 14.49
C LEU A 190 20.39 -16.52 13.64
N ILE A 191 21.27 -16.76 12.67
CA ILE A 191 21.57 -15.82 11.59
C ILE A 191 20.48 -15.98 10.51
N THR A 192 19.86 -14.88 10.11
CA THR A 192 18.89 -14.88 8.99
C THR A 192 19.58 -14.99 7.64
N LEU A 193 18.91 -15.62 6.68
CA LEU A 193 19.25 -15.52 5.26
C LEU A 193 18.08 -14.89 4.49
N PRO A 194 18.29 -13.74 3.82
CA PRO A 194 19.58 -13.02 3.70
C PRO A 194 20.07 -12.43 5.03
N LYS A 195 21.41 -12.29 5.14
CA LYS A 195 22.04 -11.63 6.28
C LYS A 195 21.77 -10.14 6.19
N PHE A 196 21.39 -9.53 7.30
CA PHE A 196 21.23 -8.09 7.40
C PHE A 196 22.19 -7.55 8.45
N THR A 197 22.81 -6.41 8.17
CA THR A 197 23.40 -5.58 9.22
C THR A 197 22.30 -4.93 10.06
N PHE A 198 22.66 -4.44 11.23
CA PHE A 198 21.69 -3.77 12.10
C PHE A 198 21.14 -2.50 11.44
N LEU A 199 21.98 -1.75 10.72
CA LEU A 199 21.55 -0.59 9.95
C LEU A 199 20.61 -0.98 8.79
N GLU A 200 20.95 -2.01 8.02
CA GLU A 200 20.10 -2.48 6.91
C GLU A 200 18.71 -2.89 7.41
N PHE A 201 18.63 -3.55 8.56
CA PHE A 201 17.35 -3.92 9.16
C PHE A 201 16.49 -2.69 9.50
N ILE A 202 17.10 -1.67 10.10
CA ILE A 202 16.43 -0.39 10.42
C ILE A 202 16.00 0.32 9.13
N ASP A 203 16.83 0.32 8.10
CA ASP A 203 16.54 0.93 6.80
C ASP A 203 15.38 0.24 6.08
N HIS A 204 15.31 -1.09 6.14
CA HIS A 204 14.18 -1.84 5.61
C HIS A 204 12.87 -1.50 6.34
N LEU A 205 12.90 -1.37 7.68
CA LEU A 205 11.74 -0.94 8.45
C LEU A 205 11.30 0.50 8.11
N ASP A 206 12.25 1.43 7.95
CA ASP A 206 11.95 2.82 7.57
C ASP A 206 11.42 2.90 6.14
N SER A 207 11.96 2.11 5.21
CA SER A 207 11.48 2.04 3.84
C SER A 207 10.07 1.46 3.75
N LEU A 208 9.75 0.43 4.55
CA LEU A 208 8.39 -0.11 4.66
C LEU A 208 7.43 0.96 5.18
N SER A 209 7.77 1.59 6.30
CA SER A 209 6.93 2.62 6.93
C SER A 209 6.69 3.81 6.01
N SER A 210 7.74 4.29 5.32
CA SER A 210 7.63 5.36 4.33
C SER A 210 6.72 4.99 3.16
N SER A 211 6.83 3.74 2.66
CA SER A 211 6.00 3.28 1.54
C SER A 211 4.53 3.14 1.91
N ILE A 212 4.24 2.79 3.17
CA ILE A 212 2.88 2.77 3.70
C ILE A 212 2.31 4.20 3.75
N GLU A 213 3.04 5.15 4.35
CA GLU A 213 2.63 6.57 4.42
C GLU A 213 2.36 7.17 3.04
N GLU A 214 3.28 6.96 2.09
CA GLU A 214 3.15 7.46 0.72
C GLU A 214 1.97 6.84 0.00
N TRP A 215 1.76 5.53 0.14
CA TRP A 215 0.65 4.85 -0.51
C TRP A 215 -0.69 5.37 0.01
N LEU A 216 -0.84 5.50 1.32
CA LEU A 216 -2.05 6.02 1.95
C LEU A 216 -2.32 7.46 1.57
N LYS A 217 -1.30 8.33 1.55
CA LYS A 217 -1.45 9.72 1.11
C LYS A 217 -1.91 9.85 -0.35
N GLN A 218 -1.58 8.89 -1.20
CA GLN A 218 -1.95 8.88 -2.61
C GLN A 218 -3.35 8.31 -2.87
N HIS A 219 -3.81 7.36 -2.04
CA HIS A 219 -5.00 6.56 -2.29
C HIS A 219 -6.11 6.70 -1.24
N SER A 220 -5.83 7.42 -0.15
CA SER A 220 -6.78 7.75 0.90
C SER A 220 -6.57 9.20 1.35
N ASP A 221 -7.62 9.85 1.82
CA ASP A 221 -7.51 11.14 2.50
C ASP A 221 -7.03 10.98 3.97
N LEU A 222 -6.52 9.78 4.34
CA LEU A 222 -6.07 9.47 5.69
C LEU A 222 -4.61 9.87 5.87
N THR A 223 -4.38 10.82 6.76
CA THR A 223 -3.08 11.03 7.40
C THR A 223 -2.94 10.05 8.56
N ILE A 224 -2.09 9.03 8.39
CA ILE A 224 -1.74 8.14 9.49
C ILE A 224 -0.70 8.81 10.37
N ASP A 225 -1.04 8.93 11.65
CA ASP A 225 -0.06 9.19 12.67
C ASP A 225 0.44 7.86 13.25
N PHE A 226 1.69 7.51 12.94
CA PHE A 226 2.41 6.43 13.61
C PHE A 226 2.71 6.77 15.08
N LYS A 227 2.49 8.01 15.52
CA LYS A 227 2.60 8.39 16.93
C LYS A 227 1.42 7.82 17.72
N LEU A 228 1.78 7.38 18.93
CA LEU A 228 0.83 7.12 19.99
C LEU A 228 0.22 8.47 20.39
N GLU A 229 -1.08 8.67 20.17
CA GLU A 229 -1.82 9.25 21.28
C GLU A 229 -1.88 8.12 22.30
N GLU A 230 -1.16 8.29 23.42
CA GLU A 230 -1.44 7.49 24.62
C GLU A 230 -2.96 7.57 24.84
N PRO A 231 -3.66 6.45 25.11
CA PRO A 231 -5.06 6.53 25.45
C PRO A 231 -5.19 7.55 26.58
N GLU A 232 -5.99 8.60 26.38
CA GLU A 232 -6.28 9.57 27.42
C GLU A 232 -6.55 8.78 28.70
N LYS A 233 -5.70 8.97 29.71
CA LYS A 233 -6.00 8.49 31.06
C LYS A 233 -7.37 9.08 31.38
N GLN A 234 -8.42 8.28 31.29
CA GLN A 234 -9.69 8.60 31.88
C GLN A 234 -9.39 8.84 33.36
N SER A 235 -9.42 10.12 33.71
CA SER A 235 -9.23 10.61 35.06
C SER A 235 -10.28 9.91 35.92
N SER A 236 -9.82 9.01 36.78
CA SER A 236 -10.60 8.47 37.89
C SER A 236 -10.46 9.42 39.07
#